data_AF-A0A2E6Z8S8-F1
#
_entry.id   AF-A0A2E6Z8S8-F1
#
_cell.length_a   1.000
_cell.length_b   1.000
_cell.length_c   1.000
_cell.angle_alpha   90.00
_cell.angle_beta   90.00
_cell.angle_gamma   90.00
#
_symmetry.space_group_name_H-M   'P 1'
#
loop_
_entity.id
_entity.type
_entity.pdbx_description
1 polymer ?
#
loop_
_entity_poly.entity_id
_entity_poly.type
_entity_poly.pdbx_seq_one_letter_code
_entity_poly.pdbx_strand_id
1 'polypeptide(L)'
;MNIAQTIYLSMALVVCSSLMIACNPTANSNNMNIIDINPAWQQHPIECDHAITINNQQWQLQYLRFYLSDVKLDQQPQSLTTTLWQQPDLALLGTDCQGNTNWQLIFAEPLAAGQLSFTLGLPFAVNHQNPLTAKPPLNFSEMFWSWQLGYKFLRLDMQGPNHGWAFHLGSTGCQSASVLRPPALPCRAANTFEVTLDYQPNQKLQLNLAALLSDIELSPQSSCMSDSLQTNCQQLFDNLSLAAPWQLSPASPAP
;
A
#
# COMPACT_ATOMS: atom_id res chain seq x y z
N MET A 1 28.63 -0.44 -93.77
CA MET A 1 28.82 0.07 -92.39
C MET A 1 27.47 0.60 -91.93
N ASN A 2 26.77 0.01 -90.94
CA ASN A 2 27.07 -0.10 -89.49
C ASN A 2 26.90 1.28 -88.80
N ILE A 3 26.17 1.52 -87.70
CA ILE A 3 25.35 0.73 -86.71
C ILE A 3 24.39 1.78 -86.01
N ALA A 4 23.29 1.53 -85.28
CA ALA A 4 22.70 0.36 -84.59
C ALA A 4 21.25 0.03 -85.10
N GLN A 5 20.13 -0.31 -84.40
CA GLN A 5 19.54 -0.23 -83.02
C GLN A 5 19.14 1.20 -82.55
N THR A 6 18.14 1.46 -81.67
CA THR A 6 17.58 0.75 -80.48
C THR A 6 16.04 0.57 -80.51
N ILE A 7 15.51 -0.42 -79.75
CA ILE A 7 14.07 -0.65 -79.52
C ILE A 7 13.70 -0.24 -78.08
N TYR A 8 12.56 0.41 -77.88
CA TYR A 8 11.96 0.63 -76.55
C TYR A 8 10.66 -0.16 -76.42
N LEU A 9 10.60 -1.05 -75.42
CA LEU A 9 9.40 -1.81 -75.05
C LEU A 9 8.92 -1.36 -73.67
N SER A 10 7.68 -0.89 -73.57
CA SER A 10 7.11 -0.33 -72.34
C SER A 10 6.64 -1.43 -71.38
N MET A 11 7.32 -1.57 -70.23
CA MET A 11 6.92 -2.50 -69.17
C MET A 11 6.09 -1.76 -68.11
N ALA A 12 4.79 -2.03 -68.07
CA ALA A 12 3.88 -1.43 -67.09
C ALA A 12 3.99 -2.13 -65.73
N LEU A 13 4.29 -1.36 -64.68
CA LEU A 13 4.42 -1.89 -63.31
C LEU A 13 3.07 -1.85 -62.59
N VAL A 14 2.44 -3.01 -62.38
CA VAL A 14 1.19 -3.12 -61.61
C VAL A 14 1.51 -3.18 -60.12
N VAL A 15 1.35 -2.07 -59.42
CA VAL A 15 1.51 -2.01 -57.95
C VAL A 15 0.23 -2.54 -57.30
N CYS A 16 0.29 -3.77 -56.78
CA CYS A 16 -0.83 -4.38 -56.06
C CYS A 16 -0.81 -3.92 -54.59
N SER A 17 -1.65 -2.94 -54.25
CA SER A 17 -1.73 -2.38 -52.89
C SER A 17 -2.50 -3.29 -51.93
N SER A 18 -1.77 -4.07 -51.13
CA SER A 18 -2.33 -4.93 -50.08
C SER A 18 -2.83 -4.12 -48.87
N LEU A 19 -4.14 -3.91 -48.80
CA LEU A 19 -4.82 -3.36 -47.62
C LEU A 19 -4.80 -4.38 -46.46
N MET A 20 -3.72 -4.35 -45.67
CA MET A 20 -3.62 -5.09 -44.42
C MET A 20 -4.56 -4.46 -43.37
N ILE A 21 -5.78 -4.99 -43.27
CA ILE A 21 -6.69 -4.65 -42.17
C ILE A 21 -6.12 -5.26 -40.89
N ALA A 22 -5.34 -4.48 -40.16
CA ALA A 22 -4.93 -4.81 -38.81
C ALA A 22 -6.16 -4.73 -37.90
N CYS A 23 -6.74 -5.88 -37.56
CA CYS A 23 -7.67 -5.98 -36.45
C CYS A 23 -6.91 -5.66 -35.15
N ASN A 24 -6.93 -4.40 -34.73
CA ASN A 24 -6.61 -4.06 -33.34
C ASN A 24 -7.54 -4.91 -32.47
N PRO A 25 -7.04 -5.79 -31.60
CA PRO A 25 -7.87 -6.28 -30.51
C PRO A 25 -8.27 -5.05 -29.71
N THR A 26 -9.57 -4.79 -29.59
CA THR A 26 -10.07 -3.84 -28.60
C THR A 26 -9.52 -4.32 -27.27
N ALA A 27 -8.63 -3.54 -26.65
CA ALA A 27 -8.09 -3.88 -25.35
C ALA A 27 -9.29 -4.11 -24.42
N ASN A 28 -9.44 -5.34 -23.91
CA ASN A 28 -10.40 -5.59 -22.87
C ASN A 28 -10.06 -4.61 -21.75
N SER A 29 -11.03 -3.77 -21.38
CA SER A 29 -10.99 -3.05 -20.12
C SER A 29 -11.08 -4.10 -19.02
N ASN A 30 -9.94 -4.68 -18.68
CA ASN A 30 -9.75 -5.50 -17.50
C ASN A 30 -9.98 -4.57 -16.31
N ASN A 31 -11.25 -4.40 -15.95
CA ASN A 31 -11.67 -3.68 -14.77
C ASN A 31 -11.26 -4.58 -13.60
N MET A 32 -10.02 -4.39 -13.13
CA MET A 32 -9.46 -5.17 -12.05
C MET A 32 -10.14 -4.74 -10.75
N ASN A 33 -10.76 -5.69 -10.04
CA ASN A 33 -11.21 -5.50 -8.66
C ASN A 33 -10.07 -5.70 -7.66
N ILE A 34 -8.80 -5.54 -8.07
CA ILE A 34 -7.62 -5.75 -7.23
C ILE A 34 -6.66 -4.60 -7.45
N ILE A 35 -6.21 -3.99 -6.35
CA ILE A 35 -5.02 -3.15 -6.32
C ILE A 35 -3.92 -3.95 -5.61
N ASP A 36 -2.86 -4.27 -6.35
CA ASP A 36 -1.62 -4.80 -5.78
C ASP A 36 -0.91 -3.69 -4.99
N ILE A 37 -0.37 -4.07 -3.83
CA ILE A 37 0.35 -3.20 -2.91
C ILE A 37 1.84 -3.55 -2.97
N ASN A 38 2.72 -2.57 -3.17
CA ASN A 38 4.16 -2.80 -3.28
C ASN A 38 4.94 -1.99 -2.23
N PRO A 39 5.46 -2.61 -1.15
CA PRO A 39 6.37 -1.92 -0.23
C PRO A 39 7.71 -1.67 -0.93
N ALA A 40 8.21 -0.43 -0.89
CA ALA A 40 9.43 -0.05 -1.60
C ALA A 40 10.39 0.75 -0.72
N TRP A 41 11.69 0.54 -0.91
CA TRP A 41 12.72 1.47 -0.47
C TRP A 41 13.16 2.30 -1.68
N GLN A 42 12.73 3.56 -1.71
CA GLN A 42 12.85 4.43 -2.87
C GLN A 42 12.10 3.86 -4.08
N GLN A 43 12.79 3.19 -5.01
CA GLN A 43 12.21 2.54 -6.20
C GLN A 43 12.43 1.02 -6.24
N HIS A 44 13.06 0.44 -5.20
CA HIS A 44 13.32 -1.00 -5.11
C HIS A 44 12.26 -1.66 -4.22
N PRO A 45 11.68 -2.82 -4.59
CA PRO A 45 10.81 -3.59 -3.71
C PRO A 45 11.50 -3.97 -2.40
N ILE A 46 10.72 -4.16 -1.33
CA ILE A 46 11.21 -4.64 -0.04
C ILE A 46 10.85 -6.11 0.14
N GLU A 47 11.88 -6.94 0.35
CA GLU A 47 11.78 -8.38 0.52
C GLU A 47 12.30 -8.79 1.91
N CYS A 48 11.73 -9.84 2.50
CA CYS A 48 11.97 -10.21 3.90
C CYS A 48 13.35 -10.84 4.19
N ASP A 49 14.07 -11.23 3.14
CA ASP A 49 15.40 -11.84 3.14
C ASP A 49 16.51 -10.85 2.73
N HIS A 50 16.15 -9.67 2.22
CA HIS A 50 17.09 -8.64 1.77
C HIS A 50 17.16 -7.47 2.76
N ALA A 51 18.38 -7.10 3.16
CA ALA A 51 18.60 -5.99 4.08
C ALA A 51 18.54 -4.63 3.36
N ILE A 52 17.90 -3.65 4.00
CA ILE A 52 17.83 -2.26 3.53
C ILE A 52 19.03 -1.49 4.09
N THR A 53 19.77 -0.79 3.23
CA THR A 53 20.84 0.11 3.69
C THR A 53 20.27 1.47 4.09
N ILE A 54 20.35 1.81 5.38
CA ILE A 54 19.91 3.09 5.95
C ILE A 54 21.05 3.66 6.79
N ASN A 55 21.49 4.89 6.51
CA ASN A 55 22.61 5.56 7.18
C ASN A 55 23.88 4.68 7.33
N ASN A 56 24.25 3.99 6.25
CA ASN A 56 25.35 3.02 6.15
C ASN A 56 25.23 1.78 7.06
N GLN A 57 24.07 1.55 7.68
CA GLN A 57 23.76 0.33 8.44
C GLN A 57 22.81 -0.57 7.64
N GLN A 58 22.91 -1.88 7.84
CA GLN A 58 22.00 -2.87 7.24
C GLN A 58 20.83 -3.15 8.18
N TRP A 59 19.61 -3.02 7.66
CA TRP A 59 18.36 -3.16 8.41
C TRP A 59 17.48 -4.23 7.78
N GLN A 60 17.27 -5.33 8.50
CA GLN A 60 16.38 -6.41 8.05
C GLN A 60 14.94 -6.07 8.42
N LEU A 61 14.00 -6.20 7.47
CA LEU A 61 12.59 -6.13 7.81
C LEU A 61 12.20 -7.32 8.69
N GLN A 62 11.42 -7.10 9.74
CA GLN A 62 10.89 -8.16 10.61
C GLN A 62 9.36 -8.21 10.55
N TYR A 63 8.69 -7.06 10.59
CA TYR A 63 7.26 -6.93 10.34
C TYR A 63 7.01 -5.67 9.52
N LEU A 64 6.13 -5.75 8.53
CA LEU A 64 5.43 -4.59 7.98
C LEU A 64 3.97 -5.00 7.80
N ARG A 65 3.10 -4.59 8.73
CA ARG A 65 1.63 -4.75 8.60
C ARG A 65 0.93 -3.42 8.78
N PHE A 66 -0.19 -3.21 8.11
CA PHE A 66 -1.05 -2.04 8.34
C PHE A 66 -2.50 -2.28 7.95
N TYR A 67 -3.41 -1.54 8.58
CA TYR A 67 -4.83 -1.51 8.24
C TYR A 67 -5.15 -0.33 7.32
N LEU A 68 -5.89 -0.62 6.24
CA LEU A 68 -6.61 0.40 5.48
C LEU A 68 -8.11 0.24 5.73
N SER A 69 -8.84 1.34 5.89
CA SER A 69 -10.30 1.35 6.05
C SER A 69 -10.92 2.59 5.38
N ASP A 70 -12.26 2.67 5.34
CA ASP A 70 -13.00 3.82 4.80
C ASP A 70 -12.58 4.18 3.35
N VAL A 71 -12.47 3.14 2.52
CA VAL A 71 -12.02 3.23 1.12
C VAL A 71 -13.15 3.77 0.24
N LYS A 72 -12.84 4.75 -0.62
CA LYS A 72 -13.79 5.46 -1.48
C LYS A 72 -13.22 5.67 -2.88
N LEU A 73 -14.09 5.75 -3.89
CA LEU A 73 -13.78 6.23 -5.23
C LEU A 73 -14.74 7.39 -5.54
N ASP A 74 -14.21 8.56 -5.89
CA ASP A 74 -14.99 9.79 -6.09
C ASP A 74 -15.97 10.06 -4.93
N GLN A 75 -15.44 9.94 -3.71
CA GLN A 75 -16.15 10.04 -2.42
C GLN A 75 -17.23 8.98 -2.16
N GLN A 76 -17.50 8.06 -3.09
CA GLN A 76 -18.44 6.95 -2.89
C GLN A 76 -17.72 5.76 -2.21
N PRO A 77 -18.21 5.25 -1.06
CA PRO A 77 -17.63 4.09 -0.38
C PRO A 77 -17.53 2.85 -1.29
N GLN A 78 -16.39 2.15 -1.22
CA GLN A 78 -16.10 0.97 -2.02
C GLN A 78 -15.97 -0.27 -1.13
N SER A 79 -16.94 -1.17 -1.21
CA SER A 79 -16.94 -2.42 -0.45
C SER A 79 -15.80 -3.35 -0.86
N LEU A 80 -15.09 -3.88 0.12
CA LEU A 80 -14.07 -4.90 -0.08
C LEU A 80 -14.65 -6.32 -0.03
N THR A 81 -14.00 -7.27 -0.70
CA THR A 81 -14.33 -8.70 -0.60
C THR A 81 -14.03 -9.22 0.82
N THR A 82 -14.84 -10.15 1.35
CA THR A 82 -14.54 -10.78 2.64
C THR A 82 -13.55 -11.95 2.47
N THR A 83 -12.40 -11.89 3.15
CA THR A 83 -11.37 -12.95 3.17
C THR A 83 -10.80 -13.11 4.59
N LEU A 84 -9.72 -13.86 4.78
CA LEU A 84 -8.96 -13.86 6.05
C LEU A 84 -8.25 -12.51 6.32
N TRP A 85 -8.03 -11.72 5.27
CA TRP A 85 -7.25 -10.48 5.32
C TRP A 85 -8.11 -9.21 5.26
N GLN A 86 -9.40 -9.32 4.97
CA GLN A 86 -10.27 -8.16 4.75
C GLN A 86 -11.74 -8.45 5.01
N GLN A 87 -12.46 -7.42 5.44
CA GLN A 87 -13.92 -7.33 5.59
C GLN A 87 -14.39 -6.12 4.74
N PRO A 88 -15.71 -5.94 4.46
CA PRO A 88 -16.18 -4.90 3.54
C PRO A 88 -15.65 -3.49 3.80
N ASP A 89 -15.44 -3.13 5.07
CA ASP A 89 -15.04 -1.78 5.48
C ASP A 89 -13.53 -1.62 5.77
N LEU A 90 -12.73 -2.71 5.77
CA LEU A 90 -11.31 -2.68 6.15
C LEU A 90 -10.48 -3.87 5.62
N ALA A 91 -9.19 -3.64 5.36
CA ALA A 91 -8.19 -4.65 5.03
C ALA A 91 -6.96 -4.58 5.94
N LEU A 92 -6.36 -5.73 6.23
CA LEU A 92 -5.01 -5.88 6.77
C LEU A 92 -4.06 -6.28 5.64
N LEU A 93 -3.04 -5.46 5.46
CA LEU A 93 -2.00 -5.64 4.44
C LEU A 93 -0.65 -5.89 5.09
N GLY A 94 0.24 -6.49 4.31
CA GLY A 94 1.65 -6.72 4.61
C GLY A 94 2.01 -8.09 5.17
N THR A 95 3.19 -8.17 5.76
CA THR A 95 3.96 -9.40 6.05
C THR A 95 4.48 -9.43 7.50
N ASP A 96 4.67 -10.64 8.02
CA ASP A 96 5.37 -10.96 9.27
C ASP A 96 6.79 -11.52 9.05
N CYS A 97 7.25 -11.55 7.80
CA CYS A 97 8.49 -12.18 7.36
C CYS A 97 8.68 -13.64 7.82
N GLN A 98 7.59 -14.33 8.17
CA GLN A 98 7.53 -15.77 8.51
C GLN A 98 6.63 -16.55 7.54
N GLY A 99 5.99 -15.85 6.59
CA GLY A 99 5.25 -16.41 5.46
C GLY A 99 3.79 -15.94 5.37
N ASN A 100 3.26 -15.27 6.39
CA ASN A 100 1.86 -14.84 6.41
C ASN A 100 1.72 -13.44 5.81
N THR A 101 1.62 -13.36 4.48
CA THR A 101 1.55 -12.10 3.73
C THR A 101 0.20 -11.85 3.06
N ASN A 102 -0.20 -10.58 2.97
CA ASN A 102 -1.22 -10.09 2.04
C ASN A 102 -0.77 -8.78 1.39
N TRP A 103 -0.53 -8.78 0.09
CA TRP A 103 -0.19 -7.57 -0.69
C TRP A 103 -1.28 -7.18 -1.69
N GLN A 104 -2.54 -7.57 -1.44
CA GLN A 104 -3.66 -7.27 -2.33
C GLN A 104 -4.84 -6.66 -1.58
N LEU A 105 -5.38 -5.58 -2.14
CA LEU A 105 -6.64 -4.96 -1.73
C LEU A 105 -7.71 -5.36 -2.74
N ILE A 106 -8.59 -6.29 -2.35
CA ILE A 106 -9.57 -6.92 -3.26
C ILE A 106 -10.94 -6.28 -3.06
N PHE A 107 -11.42 -5.55 -4.05
CA PHE A 107 -12.74 -4.92 -4.07
C PHE A 107 -13.83 -5.95 -4.36
N ALA A 108 -15.04 -5.72 -3.90
CA ALA A 108 -16.20 -6.57 -4.18
C ALA A 108 -16.65 -6.42 -5.64
N GLU A 109 -16.54 -5.22 -6.19
CA GLU A 109 -16.82 -4.87 -7.58
C GLU A 109 -15.55 -4.27 -8.25
N PRO A 110 -15.46 -4.27 -9.59
CA PRO A 110 -14.34 -3.65 -10.30
C PRO A 110 -14.24 -2.12 -10.11
N LEU A 111 -13.01 -1.60 -9.94
CA LEU A 111 -12.78 -0.16 -9.89
C LEU A 111 -12.66 0.47 -11.28
N ALA A 112 -13.24 1.66 -11.42
CA ALA A 112 -13.00 2.58 -12.54
C ALA A 112 -11.80 3.50 -12.23
N ALA A 113 -11.40 4.31 -13.21
CA ALA A 113 -10.52 5.47 -12.95
C ALA A 113 -11.29 6.53 -12.15
N GLY A 114 -10.61 7.21 -11.21
CA GLY A 114 -11.22 8.23 -10.35
C GLY A 114 -10.36 8.58 -9.14
N GLN A 115 -10.86 9.47 -8.28
CA GLN A 115 -10.18 9.84 -7.04
C GLN A 115 -10.37 8.75 -5.98
N LEU A 116 -9.36 7.89 -5.81
CA LEU A 116 -9.31 6.86 -4.78
C LEU A 116 -8.88 7.50 -3.46
N SER A 117 -9.68 7.39 -2.39
CA SER A 117 -9.24 7.72 -1.03
C SER A 117 -9.39 6.56 -0.05
N PHE A 118 -8.57 6.55 0.99
CA PHE A 118 -8.61 5.56 2.07
C PHE A 118 -7.98 6.12 3.36
N THR A 119 -8.37 5.57 4.50
CA THR A 119 -7.76 5.86 5.80
C THR A 119 -6.74 4.79 6.17
N LEU A 120 -5.49 5.19 6.42
CA LEU A 120 -4.53 4.39 7.19
C LEU A 120 -4.96 4.37 8.67
N GLY A 121 -5.41 3.21 9.12
CA GLY A 121 -5.92 2.98 10.47
C GLY A 121 -7.30 2.35 10.52
N LEU A 122 -7.95 2.43 11.69
CA LEU A 122 -9.24 1.79 11.96
C LEU A 122 -10.24 2.77 12.60
N PRO A 123 -11.54 2.71 12.25
CA PRO A 123 -12.56 3.49 12.92
C PRO A 123 -12.74 3.05 14.38
N PHE A 124 -13.09 4.00 15.25
CA PHE A 124 -13.21 3.77 16.70
C PHE A 124 -14.09 2.57 17.09
N ALA A 125 -15.18 2.32 16.34
CA ALA A 125 -16.12 1.23 16.54
C ALA A 125 -15.52 -0.18 16.38
N VAL A 126 -14.37 -0.31 15.70
CA VAL A 126 -13.65 -1.59 15.57
C VAL A 126 -12.32 -1.62 16.33
N ASN A 127 -11.68 -0.46 16.55
CA ASN A 127 -10.35 -0.37 17.16
C ASN A 127 -10.23 -1.05 18.54
N HIS A 128 -11.31 -1.15 19.31
CA HIS A 128 -11.28 -1.74 20.66
C HIS A 128 -12.04 -3.07 20.79
N GLN A 129 -12.28 -3.76 19.67
CA GLN A 129 -12.85 -5.12 19.68
C GLN A 129 -11.87 -6.14 20.27
N ASN A 130 -12.40 -7.17 20.92
CA ASN A 130 -11.63 -8.28 21.50
C ASN A 130 -10.97 -9.14 20.40
N PRO A 131 -9.63 -9.22 20.29
CA PRO A 131 -8.97 -10.02 19.24
C PRO A 131 -9.23 -11.53 19.40
N LEU A 132 -9.64 -12.01 20.58
CA LEU A 132 -9.98 -13.41 20.81
C LEU A 132 -11.38 -13.80 20.26
N THR A 133 -12.21 -12.83 19.89
CA THR A 133 -13.58 -13.07 19.36
C THR A 133 -13.94 -12.20 18.15
N ALA A 134 -13.05 -11.31 17.71
CA ALA A 134 -13.23 -10.53 16.49
C ALA A 134 -13.11 -11.43 15.24
N LYS A 135 -13.70 -10.98 14.14
CA LYS A 135 -13.53 -11.65 12.83
C LYS A 135 -12.17 -11.28 12.22
N PRO A 136 -11.58 -12.14 11.38
CA PRO A 136 -10.43 -11.75 10.57
C PRO A 136 -10.73 -10.49 9.73
N PRO A 137 -9.77 -9.57 9.56
CA PRO A 137 -8.38 -9.62 10.05
C PRO A 137 -8.16 -9.08 11.48
N LEU A 138 -9.21 -8.75 12.25
CA LEU A 138 -9.06 -8.20 13.61
C LEU A 138 -8.72 -9.27 14.67
N ASN A 139 -8.63 -10.54 14.32
CA ASN A 139 -8.14 -11.61 15.21
C ASN A 139 -6.61 -11.78 15.20
N PHE A 140 -5.89 -11.01 14.38
CA PHE A 140 -4.42 -10.99 14.34
C PHE A 140 -3.88 -10.30 15.58
N SER A 141 -3.61 -11.08 16.62
CA SER A 141 -3.29 -10.60 17.97
C SER A 141 -1.95 -9.87 18.06
N GLU A 142 -1.03 -10.08 17.11
CA GLU A 142 0.21 -9.33 16.99
C GLU A 142 -0.03 -7.88 16.54
N MET A 143 -1.20 -7.60 15.94
CA MET A 143 -1.68 -6.25 15.66
C MET A 143 -2.49 -5.63 16.80
N PHE A 144 -2.73 -6.32 17.93
CA PHE A 144 -3.31 -5.71 19.13
C PHE A 144 -2.20 -5.08 20.01
N TRP A 145 -2.49 -4.00 20.74
CA TRP A 145 -1.60 -3.48 21.80
C TRP A 145 -2.12 -3.85 23.17
N SER A 146 -3.33 -3.38 23.50
CA SER A 146 -3.98 -3.56 24.79
C SER A 146 -5.44 -3.16 24.69
N TRP A 147 -6.25 -3.57 25.65
CA TRP A 147 -7.66 -3.19 25.70
C TRP A 147 -7.91 -1.68 25.72
N GLN A 148 -7.02 -0.92 26.38
CA GLN A 148 -7.16 0.54 26.46
C GLN A 148 -6.71 1.28 25.19
N LEU A 149 -5.72 0.76 24.45
CA LEU A 149 -5.17 1.42 23.25
C LEU A 149 -5.70 0.87 21.92
N GLY A 150 -6.30 -0.33 21.94
CA GLY A 150 -6.84 -0.99 20.76
C GLY A 150 -5.79 -1.70 19.91
N TYR A 151 -5.98 -1.68 18.59
CA TYR A 151 -5.06 -2.21 17.60
C TYR A 151 -4.00 -1.19 17.19
N LYS A 152 -2.85 -1.72 16.81
CA LYS A 152 -1.87 -1.08 15.95
C LYS A 152 -2.50 -0.87 14.57
N PHE A 153 -2.43 0.34 14.04
CA PHE A 153 -2.84 0.71 12.68
C PHE A 153 -1.76 0.42 11.66
N LEU A 154 -0.49 0.55 12.07
CA LEU A 154 0.69 0.13 11.33
C LEU A 154 1.70 -0.44 12.32
N ARG A 155 2.39 -1.49 11.91
CA ARG A 155 3.50 -2.12 12.62
C ARG A 155 4.64 -2.30 11.64
N LEU A 156 5.71 -1.52 11.83
CA LEU A 156 6.98 -1.64 11.14
C LEU A 156 8.05 -1.96 12.17
N ASP A 157 8.51 -3.21 12.21
CA ASP A 157 9.67 -3.64 13.03
C ASP A 157 10.85 -3.94 12.11
N MET A 158 12.02 -3.41 12.45
CA MET A 158 13.27 -3.61 11.72
C MET A 158 14.40 -4.01 12.67
N GLN A 159 15.28 -4.90 12.23
CA GLN A 159 16.44 -5.37 12.98
C GLN A 159 17.72 -4.81 12.35
N GLY A 160 18.41 -3.91 13.05
CA GLY A 160 19.73 -3.39 12.68
C GLY A 160 20.86 -4.28 13.22
N PRO A 161 22.14 -3.89 13.04
CA PRO A 161 23.26 -4.74 13.43
C PRO A 161 23.42 -4.94 14.93
N ASN A 162 23.00 -3.95 15.75
CA ASN A 162 23.19 -3.93 17.20
C ASN A 162 21.88 -3.83 18.00
N HIS A 163 20.79 -3.39 17.37
CA HIS A 163 19.52 -3.07 18.02
C HIS A 163 18.35 -3.20 17.06
N GLY A 164 17.17 -3.47 17.59
CA GLY A 164 15.91 -3.35 16.85
C GLY A 164 15.41 -1.90 16.85
N TRP A 165 14.56 -1.58 15.88
CA TRP A 165 13.81 -0.33 15.78
C TRP A 165 12.36 -0.63 15.43
N ALA A 166 11.42 0.11 16.02
CA ALA A 166 9.99 -0.11 15.82
C ALA A 166 9.22 1.19 15.60
N PHE A 167 8.30 1.18 14.64
CA PHE A 167 7.20 2.14 14.53
C PHE A 167 5.87 1.40 14.64
N HIS A 168 5.17 1.67 15.73
CA HIS A 168 3.79 1.25 15.95
C HIS A 168 2.86 2.46 15.90
N LEU A 169 2.07 2.55 14.83
CA LEU A 169 0.98 3.52 14.71
C LEU A 169 -0.27 3.01 15.42
N GLY A 170 -1.07 3.89 16.04
CA GLY A 170 -2.41 3.59 16.55
C GLY A 170 -2.91 4.67 17.51
N SER A 171 -4.18 4.63 17.91
CA SER A 171 -4.79 5.66 18.77
C SER A 171 -4.15 5.76 20.16
N THR A 172 -3.98 6.99 20.67
CA THR A 172 -3.39 7.24 22.00
C THR A 172 -4.16 8.30 22.80
N GLY A 173 -3.90 8.37 24.11
CA GLY A 173 -4.71 9.19 25.03
C GLY A 173 -6.15 8.67 25.20
N CYS A 174 -6.34 7.36 25.07
CA CYS A 174 -7.61 6.67 25.31
C CYS A 174 -7.95 6.63 26.81
N GLN A 175 -9.21 6.87 27.18
CA GLN A 175 -9.66 6.85 28.58
C GLN A 175 -10.64 5.70 28.84
N SER A 176 -10.28 4.81 29.76
CA SER A 176 -11.08 3.65 30.16
C SER A 176 -10.94 3.38 31.66
N ALA A 177 -11.87 2.59 32.22
CA ALA A 177 -11.89 2.27 33.65
C ALA A 177 -10.66 1.47 34.15
N SER A 178 -9.95 0.79 33.25
CA SER A 178 -8.62 0.21 33.51
C SER A 178 -7.94 -0.17 32.18
N VAL A 179 -6.63 -0.46 32.23
CA VAL A 179 -5.85 -0.94 31.07
C VAL A 179 -6.37 -2.26 30.45
N LEU A 180 -7.26 -2.97 31.16
CA LEU A 180 -7.93 -4.20 30.72
C LEU A 180 -9.38 -3.97 30.24
N ARG A 181 -9.76 -2.71 29.96
CA ARG A 181 -11.09 -2.34 29.45
C ARG A 181 -10.97 -1.39 28.25
N PRO A 182 -11.84 -1.55 27.24
CA PRO A 182 -11.95 -0.59 26.15
C PRO A 182 -12.39 0.79 26.65
N PRO A 183 -11.97 1.88 26.00
CA PRO A 183 -12.54 3.20 26.22
C PRO A 183 -13.99 3.24 25.72
N ALA A 184 -14.84 4.01 26.40
CA ALA A 184 -16.25 4.20 26.01
C ALA A 184 -16.46 5.36 25.02
N LEU A 185 -15.42 6.18 24.81
CA LEU A 185 -15.40 7.35 23.93
C LEU A 185 -14.12 7.33 23.08
N PRO A 186 -14.10 8.01 21.92
CA PRO A 186 -12.90 8.15 21.10
C PRO A 186 -11.67 8.62 21.89
N CYS A 187 -10.51 8.07 21.56
CA CYS A 187 -9.24 8.46 22.17
C CYS A 187 -8.89 9.92 21.82
N ARG A 188 -8.16 10.60 22.71
CA ARG A 188 -7.75 12.02 22.50
C ARG A 188 -6.99 12.22 21.19
N ALA A 189 -6.16 11.26 20.79
CA ALA A 189 -5.46 11.24 19.52
C ALA A 189 -5.90 10.01 18.72
N ALA A 190 -6.58 10.23 17.59
CA ALA A 190 -7.04 9.15 16.73
C ALA A 190 -5.87 8.44 16.02
N ASN A 191 -4.89 9.24 15.52
CA ASN A 191 -3.70 8.80 14.79
C ASN A 191 -4.02 8.01 13.50
N THR A 192 -5.10 8.41 12.83
CA THR A 192 -5.54 7.97 11.50
C THR A 192 -5.14 8.99 10.44
N PHE A 193 -4.72 8.56 9.25
CA PHE A 193 -4.36 9.45 8.13
C PHE A 193 -5.17 9.11 6.88
N GLU A 194 -5.90 10.07 6.32
CA GLU A 194 -6.55 9.91 5.02
C GLU A 194 -5.55 10.18 3.89
N VAL A 195 -5.59 9.36 2.85
CA VAL A 195 -4.74 9.41 1.66
C VAL A 195 -5.64 9.44 0.45
N THR A 196 -5.35 10.32 -0.52
CA THR A 196 -6.18 10.53 -1.72
C THR A 196 -5.28 10.60 -2.95
N LEU A 197 -5.59 9.80 -3.98
CA LEU A 197 -4.75 9.57 -5.17
C LEU A 197 -5.62 9.43 -6.43
N ASP A 198 -5.12 9.93 -7.56
CA ASP A 198 -5.82 9.85 -8.86
C ASP A 198 -5.58 8.48 -9.53
N TYR A 199 -6.46 7.50 -9.23
CA TYR A 199 -6.34 6.11 -9.65
C TYR A 199 -6.72 5.88 -11.11
N GLN A 200 -5.96 5.02 -11.78
CA GLN A 200 -6.24 4.44 -13.10
C GLN A 200 -6.20 2.90 -13.03
N PRO A 201 -7.12 2.19 -13.71
CA PRO A 201 -7.15 0.73 -13.72
C PRO A 201 -5.79 0.10 -14.07
N ASN A 202 -5.43 -0.96 -13.34
CA ASN A 202 -4.13 -1.65 -13.41
C ASN A 202 -2.94 -0.86 -12.82
N GLN A 203 -3.13 0.26 -12.12
CA GLN A 203 -2.07 0.81 -11.26
C GLN A 203 -1.91 0.00 -9.96
N LYS A 204 -0.68 -0.01 -9.43
CA LYS A 204 -0.30 -0.58 -8.13
C LYS A 204 -0.06 0.53 -7.12
N LEU A 205 -0.47 0.31 -5.88
CA LEU A 205 -0.24 1.27 -4.79
C LEU A 205 1.11 0.96 -4.11
N GLN A 206 2.08 1.83 -4.31
CA GLN A 206 3.38 1.76 -3.65
C GLN A 206 3.29 2.34 -2.24
N LEU A 207 3.92 1.67 -1.27
CA LEU A 207 4.24 2.22 0.05
C LEU A 207 5.75 2.40 0.17
N ASN A 208 6.22 3.63 -0.02
CA ASN A 208 7.64 3.99 -0.03
C ASN A 208 8.15 4.27 1.40
N LEU A 209 8.82 3.29 2.00
CA LEU A 209 9.37 3.41 3.36
C LEU A 209 10.50 4.45 3.45
N ALA A 210 11.19 4.77 2.34
CA ALA A 210 12.22 5.81 2.37
C ALA A 210 11.61 7.21 2.55
N ALA A 211 10.40 7.44 2.04
CA ALA A 211 9.63 8.65 2.32
C ALA A 211 8.99 8.60 3.71
N LEU A 212 8.54 7.42 4.18
CA LEU A 212 7.99 7.28 5.53
C LEU A 212 9.03 7.56 6.63
N LEU A 213 10.27 7.11 6.43
CA LEU A 213 11.39 7.28 7.35
C LEU A 213 12.27 8.50 7.03
N SER A 214 11.77 9.46 6.24
CA SER A 214 12.48 10.73 6.00
C SER A 214 12.77 11.41 7.33
N ASP A 215 14.01 11.87 7.50
CA ASP A 215 14.49 12.62 8.65
C ASP A 215 14.42 11.85 10.00
N ILE A 216 14.31 10.51 9.95
CA ILE A 216 14.43 9.62 11.11
C ILE A 216 15.80 8.94 11.13
N GLU A 217 16.57 9.14 12.20
CA GLU A 217 17.72 8.29 12.52
C GLU A 217 17.24 7.07 13.33
N LEU A 218 17.40 5.85 12.80
CA LEU A 218 16.92 4.60 13.43
C LEU A 218 17.77 4.19 14.66
N SER A 219 17.71 4.96 15.73
CA SER A 219 18.32 4.69 17.04
C SER A 219 17.31 4.07 18.03
N PRO A 220 17.75 3.42 19.13
CA PRO A 220 16.83 2.92 20.17
C PRO A 220 15.92 4.00 20.78
N GLN A 221 16.35 5.27 20.75
CA GLN A 221 15.63 6.43 21.27
C GLN A 221 14.58 6.99 20.27
N SER A 222 14.64 6.57 19.00
CA SER A 222 13.78 7.07 17.91
C SER A 222 12.59 6.14 17.58
N SER A 223 12.50 4.98 18.22
CA SER A 223 11.35 4.08 18.02
C SER A 223 10.06 4.75 18.49
N CYS A 224 9.00 4.65 17.70
CA CYS A 224 7.74 5.36 17.94
C CYS A 224 6.61 4.41 18.36
N MET A 225 5.91 4.77 19.44
CA MET A 225 4.74 4.05 19.98
C MET A 225 3.47 4.93 19.96
N SER A 226 3.37 5.81 18.95
CA SER A 226 2.29 6.81 18.78
C SER A 226 2.08 7.81 19.91
N ASP A 227 3.10 8.07 20.72
CA ASP A 227 3.07 9.21 21.63
C ASP A 227 3.30 10.51 20.83
N SER A 228 2.25 11.30 20.67
CA SER A 228 2.29 12.58 19.97
C SER A 228 3.18 13.65 20.64
N LEU A 229 3.74 13.36 21.82
CA LEU A 229 4.74 14.20 22.50
C LEU A 229 6.19 13.85 22.11
N GLN A 230 6.43 12.73 21.44
CA GLN A 230 7.75 12.31 20.96
C GLN A 230 8.04 12.90 19.58
N THR A 231 9.14 13.66 19.43
CA THR A 231 9.49 14.34 18.17
C THR A 231 9.70 13.38 17.00
N ASN A 232 10.23 12.18 17.24
CA ASN A 232 10.33 11.10 16.25
C ASN A 232 8.95 10.57 15.82
N CYS A 233 7.96 10.49 16.71
CA CYS A 233 6.58 10.20 16.32
C CYS A 233 5.95 11.35 15.54
N GLN A 234 6.21 12.60 15.91
CA GLN A 234 5.72 13.79 15.18
C GLN A 234 6.22 13.78 13.73
N GLN A 235 7.52 13.60 13.51
CA GLN A 235 8.09 13.51 12.16
C GLN A 235 7.51 12.34 11.34
N LEU A 236 7.31 11.16 11.95
CA LEU A 236 6.63 10.02 11.29
C LEU A 236 5.16 10.34 10.94
N PHE A 237 4.46 11.10 11.78
CA PHE A 237 3.09 11.53 11.54
C PHE A 237 3.01 12.61 10.45
N ASP A 238 3.96 13.54 10.39
CA ASP A 238 4.06 14.54 9.33
C ASP A 238 4.36 13.89 7.97
N ASN A 239 5.30 12.94 7.94
CA ASN A 239 5.62 12.13 6.76
C ASN A 239 4.36 11.39 6.23
N LEU A 240 3.52 10.84 7.13
CA LEU A 240 2.24 10.22 6.76
C LEU A 240 1.19 11.25 6.30
N SER A 241 1.09 12.40 6.97
CA SER A 241 0.08 13.44 6.71
C SER A 241 0.25 14.12 5.35
N LEU A 242 1.48 14.19 4.84
CA LEU A 242 1.79 14.69 3.50
C LEU A 242 1.47 13.68 2.39
N ALA A 243 0.97 12.49 2.72
CA ALA A 243 0.78 11.34 1.84
C ALA A 243 2.04 10.89 1.06
N ALA A 244 3.22 11.45 1.35
CA ALA A 244 4.47 11.23 0.61
C ALA A 244 4.92 9.76 0.45
N PRO A 245 4.63 8.83 1.39
CA PRO A 245 4.88 7.39 1.21
C PRO A 245 4.01 6.72 0.15
N TRP A 246 2.87 7.32 -0.24
CA TRP A 246 1.86 6.66 -1.07
C TRP A 246 1.93 7.17 -2.51
N GLN A 247 2.20 6.27 -3.45
CA GLN A 247 2.37 6.61 -4.87
C GLN A 247 1.72 5.54 -5.74
N LEU A 248 1.09 5.96 -6.84
CA LEU A 248 0.55 5.03 -7.83
C LEU A 248 1.61 4.75 -8.90
N SER A 249 2.05 3.50 -8.99
CA SER A 249 2.94 3.05 -10.07
C SER A 249 2.11 2.33 -11.16
N PRO A 250 2.49 2.40 -12.44
CA PRO A 250 1.91 1.53 -13.46
C PRO A 250 2.10 0.06 -13.08
N ALA A 251 1.19 -0.83 -13.46
CA ALA A 251 1.57 -2.23 -13.57
C ALA A 251 2.76 -2.35 -14.53
N SER A 252 3.77 -3.11 -14.12
CA SER A 252 4.77 -3.63 -15.06
C SER A 252 4.03 -4.27 -16.23
N PRO A 253 4.44 -4.04 -17.50
CA PRO A 253 3.90 -4.81 -18.61
C PRO A 253 4.14 -6.29 -18.33
N ALA A 254 3.14 -7.13 -18.65
CA ALA A 254 3.27 -8.57 -18.52
C ALA A 254 4.44 -9.07 -19.38
N PRO A 255 5.23 -10.06 -18.90
CA PRO A 255 6.35 -10.64 -19.62
C PRO A 255 5.92 -11.47 -20.85
#